data_AF-A0AAN0JQI8-F1
#
_entry.id   AF-A0AAN0JQI8-F1
#
_cell.length_a   1.000
_cell.length_b   1.000
_cell.length_c   1.000
_cell.angle_alpha   90.00
_cell.angle_beta   90.00
_cell.angle_gamma   90.00
#
_symmetry.space_group_name_H-M   'P 1'
#
loop_
_entity.id
_entity.type
_entity.pdbx_description
1 polymer ?
#
loop_
_entity_poly.entity_id
_entity_poly.type
_entity_poly.pdbx_seq_one_letter_code
_entity_poly.pdbx_strand_id
1 'polypeptide(L)'
;MVACQNGHTQIVKMLLKEQVDPNIQDKDGWNAFMLACRNGHIQIVELLLKEQVDPNVQNKDGWNAFMVACQNGHISIIEWLLKKQVNPNVQKNNGWNAFMSACRNGHTEVVKILLKEQANPNVQKKDGWNAFMLACQNGHTEIVELLLKEQVDPNVQDIDGWNAFMLACQNGHSQIIEMLLKEHVDPNVQKNNGWNAFLSASKNGHTQIAKLLLKEKVNPNYQDKDGWNAFMLACQNGHTKLVELLLKEQVDPNVQTKDGENALMLACQSGHSEVVALLLKAQVNPNIQDKKGHTALIIASAKGHYEVVKLLIELKADPTIKSNKGHTALKCAENIEISLLLSSYLKEYYTEQQDDAASVFSLTSGYYTAASDNTSIRSAPSNLSLDLLIDYSSDAESDA
;
A
#
# COMPACT_ATOMS: atom_id res chain seq x y z
N MET A 1 -35.12 3.33 -27.76
CA MET A 1 -34.01 3.36 -26.78
C MET A 1 -33.90 4.69 -26.03
N VAL A 2 -33.63 5.83 -26.69
CA VAL A 2 -33.45 7.14 -26.02
C VAL A 2 -34.64 7.54 -25.13
N ALA A 3 -35.88 7.40 -25.64
CA ALA A 3 -37.08 7.69 -24.86
C ALA A 3 -37.19 6.82 -23.58
N CYS A 4 -36.74 5.55 -23.65
CA CYS A 4 -36.75 4.63 -22.52
C CYS A 4 -35.67 4.96 -21.49
N GLN A 5 -34.48 5.38 -21.94
CA GLN A 5 -33.40 5.83 -21.07
C GLN A 5 -33.78 7.07 -20.26
N ASN A 6 -34.44 8.04 -20.90
CA ASN A 6 -34.80 9.31 -20.29
C ASN A 6 -36.18 9.33 -19.59
N GLY A 7 -36.88 8.19 -19.51
CA GLY A 7 -38.15 8.12 -18.78
C GLY A 7 -39.34 8.77 -19.49
N HIS A 8 -39.29 8.95 -20.81
CA HIS A 8 -40.36 9.60 -21.57
C HIS A 8 -41.50 8.64 -21.91
N THR A 9 -42.27 8.24 -20.89
CA THR A 9 -43.36 7.24 -20.99
C THR A 9 -44.34 7.51 -22.13
N GLN A 10 -44.72 8.78 -22.38
CA GLN A 10 -45.66 9.11 -23.46
C GLN A 10 -45.04 8.89 -24.85
N ILE A 11 -43.77 9.27 -25.03
CA ILE A 11 -43.04 9.04 -26.28
C ILE A 11 -42.90 7.53 -26.52
N VAL A 12 -42.60 6.75 -25.48
CA VAL A 12 -42.54 5.29 -25.59
C VAL A 12 -43.90 4.73 -26.03
N LYS A 13 -45.01 5.14 -25.42
CA LYS A 13 -46.36 4.70 -25.84
C LYS A 13 -46.65 5.05 -27.29
N MET A 14 -46.25 6.23 -27.76
CA MET A 14 -46.42 6.63 -29.16
C MET A 14 -45.59 5.73 -30.09
N LEU A 15 -44.31 5.51 -29.80
CA LEU A 15 -43.43 4.66 -30.61
C LEU A 15 -43.92 3.21 -30.68
N LEU A 16 -44.43 2.66 -29.58
CA LEU A 16 -45.00 1.30 -29.58
C LEU A 16 -46.29 1.20 -30.41
N LYS A 17 -47.14 2.24 -30.40
CA LYS A 17 -48.33 2.30 -31.28
C LYS A 17 -47.95 2.31 -32.77
N GLU A 18 -46.83 2.94 -33.11
CA GLU A 18 -46.25 2.94 -34.45
C GLU A 18 -45.50 1.64 -34.80
N GLN A 19 -45.63 0.59 -33.98
CA GLN A 19 -45.04 -0.74 -34.20
C GLN A 19 -43.50 -0.73 -34.30
N VAL A 20 -42.84 0.22 -33.63
CA VAL A 20 -41.37 0.21 -33.51
C VAL A 20 -40.95 -1.01 -32.71
N ASP A 21 -40.08 -1.85 -33.26
CA ASP A 21 -39.57 -3.05 -32.59
C ASP A 21 -38.76 -2.67 -31.32
N PRO A 22 -39.25 -3.03 -30.11
CA PRO A 22 -38.56 -2.73 -28.86
C PRO A 22 -37.35 -3.65 -28.57
N ASN A 23 -37.17 -4.72 -29.35
CA ASN A 23 -36.13 -5.73 -29.12
C ASN A 23 -34.78 -5.39 -29.77
N ILE A 24 -34.72 -4.32 -30.57
CA ILE A 24 -33.48 -3.88 -31.22
C ILE A 24 -32.40 -3.61 -30.17
N GLN A 25 -31.21 -4.15 -30.45
CA GLN A 25 -30.01 -3.91 -29.69
C GLN A 25 -29.10 -2.91 -30.40
N ASP A 26 -28.40 -2.07 -29.63
CA ASP A 26 -27.32 -1.25 -30.16
C ASP A 26 -26.05 -2.07 -30.44
N LYS A 27 -25.00 -1.38 -30.87
CA LYS A 27 -23.69 -1.97 -31.16
C LYS A 27 -23.06 -2.72 -29.98
N ASP A 28 -23.47 -2.45 -28.75
CA ASP A 28 -22.92 -3.04 -27.53
C ASP A 28 -23.88 -4.11 -26.96
N GLY A 29 -25.02 -4.35 -27.64
CA GLY A 29 -26.02 -5.34 -27.24
C GLY A 29 -27.07 -4.80 -26.26
N TRP A 30 -27.14 -3.49 -26.02
CA TRP A 30 -28.16 -2.91 -25.14
C TRP A 30 -29.48 -2.72 -25.88
N ASN A 31 -30.59 -3.11 -25.26
CA ASN A 31 -31.93 -2.83 -25.78
C ASN A 31 -32.66 -1.76 -24.95
N ALA A 32 -33.82 -1.33 -25.44
CA ALA A 32 -34.65 -0.33 -24.76
C ALA A 32 -35.07 -0.77 -23.34
N PHE A 33 -35.27 -2.07 -23.14
CA PHE A 33 -35.70 -2.66 -21.87
C PHE A 33 -34.64 -2.59 -20.78
N MET A 34 -33.39 -2.96 -21.09
CA MET A 34 -32.26 -2.83 -20.18
C MET A 34 -32.04 -1.37 -19.78
N LEU A 35 -32.19 -0.42 -20.71
CA LEU A 35 -32.04 1.00 -20.42
C LEU A 35 -33.15 1.54 -19.50
N ALA A 36 -34.39 1.09 -19.68
CA ALA A 36 -35.49 1.42 -18.77
C ALA A 36 -35.24 0.83 -17.37
N CYS A 37 -34.78 -0.44 -17.30
CA CYS A 37 -34.44 -1.11 -16.05
C CYS A 37 -33.29 -0.42 -15.31
N ARG A 38 -32.22 -0.04 -16.02
CA ARG A 38 -31.05 0.65 -15.46
C ARG A 38 -31.43 1.99 -14.81
N ASN A 39 -32.36 2.73 -15.40
CA ASN A 39 -32.74 4.07 -14.94
C ASN A 39 -33.99 4.09 -14.04
N GLY A 40 -34.56 2.92 -13.69
CA GLY A 40 -35.65 2.86 -12.72
C GLY A 40 -37.04 3.20 -13.29
N HIS A 41 -37.21 3.21 -14.61
CA HIS A 41 -38.46 3.65 -15.24
C HIS A 41 -39.52 2.54 -15.27
N ILE A 42 -40.10 2.21 -14.11
CA ILE A 42 -41.04 1.08 -13.94
C ILE A 42 -42.23 1.11 -14.92
N GLN A 43 -42.80 2.29 -15.19
CA GLN A 43 -43.91 2.43 -16.14
C GLN A 43 -43.50 2.03 -17.57
N ILE A 44 -42.26 2.34 -17.95
CA ILE A 44 -41.73 1.97 -19.27
C ILE A 44 -41.42 0.48 -19.32
N VAL A 45 -40.86 -0.07 -18.23
CA VAL A 45 -40.64 -1.52 -18.07
C VAL A 45 -41.96 -2.27 -18.27
N GLU A 46 -43.02 -1.90 -17.55
CA GLU A 46 -44.35 -2.51 -17.69
C GLU A 46 -44.94 -2.39 -19.11
N LEU A 47 -44.71 -1.28 -19.80
CA LEU A 47 -45.16 -1.10 -21.19
C LEU A 47 -44.40 -2.03 -22.14
N LEU A 48 -43.08 -2.06 -22.06
CA LEU A 48 -42.24 -2.89 -22.95
C LEU A 48 -42.53 -4.38 -22.76
N LEU A 49 -42.86 -4.81 -21.55
CA LEU A 49 -43.20 -6.21 -21.28
C LEU A 49 -44.60 -6.61 -21.79
N LYS A 50 -45.53 -5.67 -21.95
CA LYS A 50 -46.82 -5.92 -22.64
C LYS A 50 -46.61 -6.22 -24.13
N GLU A 51 -45.54 -5.67 -24.70
CA GLU A 51 -45.10 -5.92 -26.07
C GLU A 51 -44.20 -7.17 -26.20
N GLN A 52 -44.21 -8.06 -25.19
CA GLN A 52 -43.50 -9.34 -25.19
C GLN A 52 -41.98 -9.26 -25.38
N VAL A 53 -41.35 -8.16 -24.94
CA VAL A 53 -39.88 -8.07 -24.89
C VAL A 53 -39.32 -9.16 -24.00
N ASP A 54 -38.33 -9.92 -24.49
CA ASP A 54 -37.65 -10.95 -23.71
C ASP A 54 -36.73 -10.31 -22.65
N PRO A 55 -37.02 -10.47 -21.34
CA PRO A 55 -36.21 -9.90 -20.27
C PRO A 55 -34.86 -10.62 -20.08
N ASN A 56 -34.66 -11.78 -20.71
CA ASN A 56 -33.45 -12.61 -20.54
C ASN A 56 -32.33 -12.25 -21.53
N VAL A 57 -32.60 -11.36 -22.47
CA VAL A 57 -31.59 -10.87 -23.41
C VAL A 57 -30.37 -10.35 -22.65
N GLN A 58 -29.19 -10.70 -23.16
CA GLN A 58 -27.91 -10.22 -22.65
C GLN A 58 -27.22 -9.33 -23.66
N ASN A 59 -26.52 -8.30 -23.17
CA ASN A 59 -25.63 -7.51 -24.00
C ASN A 59 -24.30 -8.25 -24.27
N LYS A 60 -23.38 -7.64 -25.02
CA LYS A 60 -22.11 -8.29 -25.40
C LYS A 60 -21.23 -8.69 -24.21
N ASP A 61 -21.36 -8.01 -23.08
CA ASP A 61 -20.63 -8.30 -21.84
C ASP A 61 -21.34 -9.37 -20.97
N GLY A 62 -22.54 -9.80 -21.36
CA GLY A 62 -23.37 -10.74 -20.63
C GLY A 62 -24.32 -10.09 -19.60
N TRP A 63 -24.49 -8.77 -19.61
CA TRP A 63 -25.45 -8.10 -18.72
C TRP A 63 -26.88 -8.29 -19.20
N ASN A 64 -27.79 -8.66 -18.29
CA ASN A 64 -29.24 -8.66 -18.54
C ASN A 64 -29.94 -7.53 -17.76
N ALA A 65 -31.24 -7.35 -18.03
CA ALA A 65 -32.07 -6.33 -17.39
C ALA A 65 -32.16 -6.50 -15.86
N PHE A 66 -32.17 -7.73 -15.37
CA PHE A 66 -32.23 -8.03 -13.93
C PHE A 66 -30.98 -7.58 -13.19
N MET A 67 -29.79 -7.92 -13.70
CA MET A 67 -28.51 -7.52 -13.12
C MET A 67 -28.36 -6.00 -13.05
N VAL A 68 -28.78 -5.26 -14.09
CA VAL A 68 -28.70 -3.78 -14.09
C VAL A 68 -29.71 -3.17 -13.13
N ALA A 69 -30.91 -3.76 -12.96
CA ALA A 69 -31.86 -3.32 -11.95
C ALA A 69 -31.29 -3.52 -10.53
N CYS A 70 -30.70 -4.68 -10.25
CA CYS A 70 -30.02 -4.97 -8.98
C CYS A 70 -28.82 -4.06 -8.72
N GLN A 71 -28.03 -3.74 -9.75
CA GLN A 71 -26.90 -2.81 -9.62
C GLN A 71 -27.33 -1.40 -9.19
N ASN A 72 -28.49 -0.95 -9.65
CA ASN A 72 -29.00 0.40 -9.39
C ASN A 72 -30.06 0.44 -8.26
N GLY A 73 -30.37 -0.69 -7.62
CA GLY A 73 -31.24 -0.73 -6.45
C GLY A 73 -32.74 -0.57 -6.76
N HIS A 74 -33.18 -0.82 -7.99
CA HIS A 74 -34.57 -0.58 -8.41
C HIS A 74 -35.52 -1.70 -7.95
N ILE A 75 -35.87 -1.72 -6.66
CA ILE A 75 -36.67 -2.77 -5.99
C ILE A 75 -37.94 -3.13 -6.77
N SER A 76 -38.76 -2.15 -7.15
CA SER A 76 -40.03 -2.43 -7.84
C SER A 76 -39.83 -3.13 -9.19
N ILE A 77 -38.73 -2.86 -9.89
CA ILE A 77 -38.40 -3.54 -11.15
C ILE A 77 -37.94 -4.97 -10.86
N ILE A 78 -37.12 -5.16 -9.82
CA ILE A 78 -36.59 -6.46 -9.40
C ILE A 78 -37.73 -7.41 -9.01
N GLU A 79 -38.64 -6.98 -8.12
CA GLU A 79 -39.81 -7.76 -7.71
C GLU A 79 -40.70 -8.14 -8.90
N TRP A 80 -40.88 -7.20 -9.83
CA TRP A 80 -41.68 -7.44 -11.02
C TRP A 80 -41.02 -8.49 -11.93
N LEU A 81 -39.70 -8.39 -12.16
CA LEU A 81 -38.93 -9.35 -12.96
C LEU A 81 -38.94 -10.76 -12.34
N LEU A 82 -38.82 -10.85 -11.01
CA LEU A 82 -38.94 -12.12 -10.27
C LEU A 82 -40.33 -12.73 -10.42
N LYS A 83 -41.39 -11.92 -10.36
CA LYS A 83 -42.77 -12.38 -10.63
C LYS A 83 -42.95 -12.95 -12.04
N LYS A 84 -42.13 -12.52 -13.00
CA LYS A 84 -42.06 -13.09 -14.36
C LYS A 84 -41.09 -14.26 -14.51
N GLN A 85 -40.59 -14.81 -13.41
CA GLN A 85 -39.68 -15.96 -13.39
C GLN A 85 -38.38 -15.72 -14.16
N VAL A 86 -37.91 -14.47 -14.22
CA VAL A 86 -36.56 -14.17 -14.73
C VAL A 86 -35.55 -14.82 -13.79
N ASN A 87 -34.61 -15.59 -14.35
CA ASN A 87 -33.61 -16.29 -13.55
C ASN A 87 -32.65 -15.29 -12.86
N PRO A 88 -32.64 -15.18 -11.52
CA PRO A 88 -31.79 -14.24 -10.81
C PRO A 88 -30.30 -14.67 -10.78
N ASN A 89 -30.01 -15.92 -11.10
CA ASN A 89 -28.70 -16.54 -10.97
C ASN A 89 -27.83 -16.47 -12.24
N VAL A 90 -28.29 -15.76 -13.27
CA VAL A 90 -27.51 -15.56 -14.50
C VAL A 90 -26.19 -14.86 -14.16
N GLN A 91 -25.13 -15.22 -14.88
CA GLN A 91 -23.80 -14.62 -14.77
C GLN A 91 -23.41 -14.00 -16.10
N LYS A 92 -22.72 -12.86 -16.05
CA LYS A 92 -22.12 -12.22 -17.22
C LYS A 92 -20.79 -12.92 -17.57
N ASN A 93 -20.14 -12.53 -18.67
CA ASN A 93 -19.00 -13.23 -19.24
C ASN A 93 -17.81 -13.50 -18.29
N ASN A 94 -17.67 -12.72 -17.22
CA ASN A 94 -16.62 -12.90 -16.21
C ASN A 94 -17.07 -13.61 -14.92
N GLY A 95 -18.29 -14.14 -14.87
CA GLY A 95 -18.87 -14.78 -13.69
C GLY A 95 -19.61 -13.84 -12.72
N TRP A 96 -19.71 -12.54 -13.04
CA TRP A 96 -20.43 -11.57 -12.21
C TRP A 96 -21.96 -11.78 -12.29
N ASN A 97 -22.65 -11.74 -11.15
CA ASN A 97 -24.11 -11.91 -11.07
C ASN A 97 -24.81 -10.70 -10.41
N ALA A 98 -26.15 -10.77 -10.36
CA ALA A 98 -26.98 -9.73 -9.75
C ALA A 98 -26.72 -9.57 -8.23
N PHE A 99 -26.42 -10.67 -7.54
CA PHE A 99 -26.11 -10.67 -6.11
C PHE A 99 -24.84 -9.88 -5.77
N MET A 100 -23.77 -10.09 -6.55
CA MET A 100 -22.53 -9.31 -6.48
C MET A 100 -22.78 -7.83 -6.76
N SER A 101 -23.63 -7.50 -7.74
CA SER A 101 -24.03 -6.11 -8.01
C SER A 101 -24.70 -5.46 -6.80
N ALA A 102 -25.66 -6.14 -6.17
CA ALA A 102 -26.36 -5.62 -5.00
C ALA A 102 -25.42 -5.43 -3.81
N CYS A 103 -24.56 -6.43 -3.54
CA CYS A 103 -23.59 -6.39 -2.45
C CYS A 103 -22.53 -5.30 -2.64
N ARG A 104 -21.98 -5.14 -3.85
CA ARG A 104 -20.98 -4.09 -4.13
C ARG A 104 -21.54 -2.68 -3.94
N ASN A 105 -22.80 -2.45 -4.33
CA ASN A 105 -23.40 -1.11 -4.33
C ASN A 105 -24.18 -0.81 -3.03
N GLY A 106 -24.23 -1.72 -2.06
CA GLY A 106 -24.84 -1.45 -0.75
C GLY A 106 -26.37 -1.52 -0.77
N HIS A 107 -26.98 -2.22 -1.74
CA HIS A 107 -28.44 -2.32 -1.84
C HIS A 107 -28.98 -3.41 -0.93
N THR A 108 -29.00 -3.17 0.39
CA THR A 108 -29.33 -4.20 1.39
C THR A 108 -30.69 -4.85 1.16
N GLU A 109 -31.72 -4.08 0.83
CA GLU A 109 -33.06 -4.64 0.54
C GLU A 109 -33.05 -5.54 -0.69
N VAL A 110 -32.26 -5.22 -1.72
CA VAL A 110 -32.09 -6.11 -2.88
C VAL A 110 -31.38 -7.40 -2.47
N VAL A 111 -30.38 -7.33 -1.59
CA VAL A 111 -29.71 -8.53 -1.06
C VAL A 111 -30.70 -9.42 -0.31
N LYS A 112 -31.55 -8.84 0.56
CA LYS A 112 -32.60 -9.58 1.29
C LYS A 112 -33.58 -10.27 0.33
N ILE A 113 -34.02 -9.57 -0.72
CA ILE A 113 -34.90 -10.14 -1.76
C ILE A 113 -34.21 -11.31 -2.45
N LEU A 114 -32.95 -11.15 -2.88
CA LEU A 114 -32.23 -12.20 -3.60
C LEU A 114 -31.95 -13.44 -2.72
N LEU A 115 -31.62 -13.26 -1.44
CA LEU A 115 -31.47 -14.37 -0.50
C LEU A 115 -32.80 -15.14 -0.32
N LYS A 116 -33.92 -14.43 -0.22
CA LYS A 116 -35.26 -15.04 -0.15
C LYS A 116 -35.59 -15.87 -1.40
N GLU A 117 -35.12 -15.44 -2.57
CA GLU A 117 -35.23 -16.17 -3.83
C GLU A 117 -34.10 -17.22 -4.02
N GLN A 118 -33.42 -17.62 -2.94
CA GLN A 118 -32.40 -18.66 -2.91
C GLN A 118 -31.18 -18.39 -3.83
N ALA A 119 -30.83 -17.12 -4.03
CA ALA A 119 -29.57 -16.78 -4.70
C ALA A 119 -28.38 -17.32 -3.88
N ASN A 120 -27.46 -18.03 -4.54
CA ASN A 120 -26.28 -18.58 -3.87
C ASN A 120 -25.26 -17.47 -3.55
N PRO A 121 -24.99 -17.14 -2.27
CA PRO A 121 -24.06 -16.08 -1.91
C PRO A 121 -22.58 -16.47 -2.11
N ASN A 122 -22.29 -17.77 -2.29
CA ASN A 122 -20.94 -18.32 -2.40
C ASN A 122 -20.38 -18.36 -3.83
N VAL A 123 -21.11 -17.81 -4.81
CA VAL A 123 -20.63 -17.73 -6.20
C VAL A 123 -19.38 -16.85 -6.27
N GLN A 124 -18.35 -17.36 -6.95
CA GLN A 124 -17.14 -16.62 -7.28
C GLN A 124 -17.10 -16.31 -8.77
N LYS A 125 -16.66 -15.09 -9.11
CA LYS A 125 -16.37 -14.73 -10.50
C LYS A 125 -15.00 -15.28 -10.90
N LYS A 126 -14.62 -15.15 -12.18
CA LYS A 126 -13.43 -15.82 -12.76
C LYS A 126 -12.09 -15.55 -12.05
N ASP A 127 -11.97 -14.42 -11.35
CA ASP A 127 -10.78 -14.07 -10.58
C ASP A 127 -10.92 -14.39 -9.07
N GLY A 128 -11.92 -15.18 -8.68
CA GLY A 128 -12.13 -15.65 -7.31
C GLY A 128 -12.92 -14.71 -6.40
N TRP A 129 -13.26 -13.50 -6.86
CA TRP A 129 -14.05 -12.57 -6.05
C TRP A 129 -15.49 -13.05 -5.84
N ASN A 130 -15.97 -13.00 -4.60
CA ASN A 130 -17.35 -13.27 -4.23
C ASN A 130 -18.08 -12.00 -3.75
N ALA A 131 -19.39 -12.13 -3.49
CA ALA A 131 -20.22 -11.02 -3.02
C ALA A 131 -19.82 -10.51 -1.63
N PHE A 132 -19.32 -11.39 -0.76
CA PHE A 132 -18.86 -11.06 0.59
C PHE A 132 -17.63 -10.15 0.57
N MET A 133 -16.61 -10.47 -0.23
CA MET A 133 -15.45 -9.61 -0.46
C MET A 133 -15.84 -8.23 -0.97
N LEU A 134 -16.81 -8.15 -1.89
CA LEU A 134 -17.31 -6.88 -2.42
C LEU A 134 -18.02 -6.05 -1.35
N ALA A 135 -18.84 -6.67 -0.49
CA ALA A 135 -19.48 -5.98 0.62
C ALA A 135 -18.46 -5.48 1.65
N CYS A 136 -17.48 -6.31 2.01
CA CYS A 136 -16.40 -5.96 2.94
C CYS A 136 -15.51 -4.85 2.40
N GLN A 137 -15.13 -4.89 1.12
CA GLN A 137 -14.31 -3.85 0.49
C GLN A 137 -15.00 -2.48 0.50
N ASN A 138 -16.30 -2.45 0.24
CA ASN A 138 -17.06 -1.20 0.10
C ASN A 138 -17.68 -0.71 1.42
N GLY A 139 -17.51 -1.45 2.52
CA GLY A 139 -17.93 -0.99 3.84
C GLY A 139 -19.41 -1.20 4.16
N HIS A 140 -20.08 -2.11 3.47
CA HIS A 140 -21.52 -2.33 3.63
C HIS A 140 -21.81 -3.24 4.84
N THR A 141 -21.67 -2.70 6.05
CA THR A 141 -21.77 -3.42 7.34
C THR A 141 -23.03 -4.29 7.46
N GLU A 142 -24.21 -3.76 7.12
CA GLU A 142 -25.47 -4.52 7.21
C GLU A 142 -25.48 -5.74 6.27
N ILE A 143 -24.94 -5.60 5.06
CA ILE A 143 -24.82 -6.71 4.11
C ILE A 143 -23.82 -7.75 4.62
N VAL A 144 -22.69 -7.32 5.18
CA VAL A 144 -21.72 -8.24 5.78
C VAL A 144 -22.36 -9.05 6.91
N GLU A 145 -23.11 -8.39 7.80
CA GLU A 145 -23.82 -9.06 8.90
C GLU A 145 -24.85 -10.08 8.38
N LEU A 146 -25.61 -9.72 7.34
CA LEU A 146 -26.56 -10.64 6.69
C LEU A 146 -25.84 -11.86 6.09
N LEU A 147 -24.74 -11.66 5.37
CA LEU A 147 -24.01 -12.75 4.74
C LEU A 147 -23.33 -13.68 5.75
N LEU A 148 -22.85 -13.16 6.87
CA LEU A 148 -22.33 -13.99 7.97
C LEU A 148 -23.43 -14.86 8.58
N LYS A 149 -24.67 -14.33 8.74
CA LYS A 149 -25.83 -15.12 9.21
C LYS A 149 -26.19 -16.25 8.23
N GLU A 150 -25.97 -16.04 6.93
CA GLU A 150 -26.13 -17.07 5.89
C GLU A 150 -24.93 -18.05 5.81
N GLN A 151 -24.01 -18.02 6.78
CA GLN A 151 -22.85 -18.92 6.88
C GLN A 151 -21.93 -18.87 5.65
N VAL A 152 -21.78 -17.69 5.03
CA VAL A 152 -20.76 -17.49 3.99
C VAL A 152 -19.38 -17.60 4.62
N ASP A 153 -18.50 -18.39 4.00
CA ASP A 153 -17.12 -18.55 4.49
C ASP A 153 -16.31 -17.25 4.27
N PRO A 154 -15.89 -16.56 5.35
CA PRO A 154 -15.12 -15.33 5.25
C PRO A 154 -13.66 -15.55 4.82
N ASN A 155 -13.18 -16.80 4.81
CA ASN A 155 -11.79 -17.16 4.54
C ASN A 155 -11.49 -17.39 3.05
N VAL A 156 -12.51 -17.35 2.19
CA VAL A 156 -12.33 -17.44 0.74
C VAL A 156 -11.32 -16.39 0.28
N GLN A 157 -10.42 -16.80 -0.61
CA GLN A 157 -9.41 -15.95 -1.23
C GLN A 157 -9.62 -15.86 -2.74
N ASP A 158 -9.33 -14.69 -3.31
CA ASP A 158 -9.29 -14.49 -4.75
C ASP A 158 -8.01 -15.09 -5.36
N ILE A 159 -7.83 -14.99 -6.69
CA ILE A 159 -6.65 -15.55 -7.38
C ILE A 159 -5.31 -14.95 -6.91
N ASP A 160 -5.32 -13.74 -6.38
CA ASP A 160 -4.14 -13.04 -5.87
C ASP A 160 -3.90 -13.32 -4.38
N GLY A 161 -4.83 -14.03 -3.73
CA GLY A 161 -4.80 -14.37 -2.31
C GLY A 161 -5.47 -13.32 -1.40
N TRP A 162 -6.25 -12.38 -1.93
CA TRP A 162 -7.01 -11.43 -1.10
C TRP A 162 -8.23 -12.10 -0.49
N ASN A 163 -8.43 -11.91 0.82
CA ASN A 163 -9.68 -12.25 1.48
C ASN A 163 -10.47 -11.00 1.90
N ALA A 164 -11.71 -11.20 2.35
CA ALA A 164 -12.60 -10.13 2.78
C ALA A 164 -12.03 -9.30 3.95
N PHE A 165 -11.31 -9.94 4.88
CA PHE A 165 -10.69 -9.29 6.03
C PHE A 165 -9.61 -8.29 5.62
N MET A 166 -8.69 -8.70 4.74
CA MET A 166 -7.66 -7.81 4.21
C MET A 166 -8.25 -6.61 3.47
N LEU A 167 -9.32 -6.81 2.69
CA LEU A 167 -10.02 -5.76 1.96
C LEU A 167 -10.70 -4.76 2.91
N ALA A 168 -11.32 -5.24 3.99
CA ALA A 168 -11.88 -4.38 5.03
C ALA A 168 -10.80 -3.55 5.75
N CYS A 169 -9.66 -4.19 6.10
CA CYS A 169 -8.50 -3.51 6.69
C CYS A 169 -7.87 -2.47 5.76
N GLN A 170 -7.79 -2.74 4.46
CA GLN A 170 -7.27 -1.80 3.47
C GLN A 170 -8.13 -0.53 3.39
N ASN A 171 -9.46 -0.68 3.44
CA ASN A 171 -10.41 0.42 3.24
C ASN A 171 -10.86 1.09 4.54
N GLY A 172 -10.42 0.62 5.70
CA GLY A 172 -10.65 1.31 6.98
C GLY A 172 -11.94 0.92 7.70
N HIS A 173 -12.59 -0.19 7.32
CA HIS A 173 -13.94 -0.54 7.78
C HIS A 173 -13.93 -1.24 9.15
N SER A 174 -13.68 -0.46 10.20
CA SER A 174 -13.45 -0.96 11.58
C SER A 174 -14.58 -1.86 12.11
N GLN A 175 -15.84 -1.52 11.86
CA GLN A 175 -17.00 -2.34 12.29
C GLN A 175 -17.00 -3.72 11.64
N ILE A 176 -16.68 -3.81 10.34
CA ILE A 176 -16.60 -5.07 9.61
C ILE A 176 -15.44 -5.91 10.16
N ILE A 177 -14.30 -5.29 10.44
CA ILE A 177 -13.13 -5.98 11.01
C ILE A 177 -13.47 -6.59 12.37
N GLU A 178 -14.14 -5.84 13.25
CA GLU A 178 -14.61 -6.36 14.54
C GLU A 178 -15.59 -7.52 14.40
N MET A 179 -16.51 -7.47 13.42
CA MET A 179 -17.40 -8.61 13.14
C MET A 179 -16.63 -9.84 12.68
N LEU A 180 -15.69 -9.68 11.74
CA LEU A 180 -14.89 -10.79 11.22
C LEU A 180 -13.99 -11.42 12.28
N LEU A 181 -13.41 -10.62 13.18
CA LEU A 181 -12.62 -11.16 14.30
C LEU A 181 -13.49 -11.95 15.30
N LYS A 182 -14.75 -11.55 15.51
CA LYS A 182 -15.70 -12.32 16.33
C LYS A 182 -16.05 -13.66 15.70
N GLU A 183 -16.05 -13.74 14.37
CA GLU A 183 -16.19 -14.99 13.60
C GLU A 183 -14.87 -15.79 13.51
N HIS A 184 -13.87 -15.46 14.33
CA HIS A 184 -12.59 -16.17 14.41
C HIS A 184 -11.80 -16.23 13.09
N VAL A 185 -11.95 -15.24 12.22
CA VAL A 185 -11.10 -15.09 11.02
C VAL A 185 -9.66 -14.86 11.46
N ASP A 186 -8.72 -15.63 10.90
CA ASP A 186 -7.29 -15.46 11.18
C ASP A 186 -6.77 -14.13 10.59
N PRO A 187 -6.31 -13.17 11.41
CA PRO A 187 -5.79 -11.89 10.93
C PRO A 187 -4.42 -12.01 10.26
N ASN A 188 -3.74 -13.18 10.35
CA ASN A 188 -2.41 -13.41 9.81
C ASN A 188 -2.39 -14.00 8.39
N VAL A 189 -3.55 -14.23 7.78
CA VAL A 189 -3.64 -14.70 6.39
C VAL A 189 -2.86 -13.75 5.48
N GLN A 190 -2.21 -14.31 4.47
CA GLN A 190 -1.35 -13.60 3.52
C GLN A 190 -1.82 -13.86 2.10
N LYS A 191 -1.72 -12.85 1.24
CA LYS A 191 -1.89 -12.99 -0.20
C LYS A 191 -0.61 -13.53 -0.84
N ASN A 192 -0.63 -13.81 -2.14
CA ASN A 192 0.44 -14.54 -2.84
C ASN A 192 1.86 -13.93 -2.69
N ASN A 193 1.99 -12.62 -2.47
CA ASN A 193 3.29 -11.96 -2.25
C ASN A 193 3.66 -11.79 -0.75
N GLY A 194 2.96 -12.45 0.16
CA GLY A 194 3.14 -12.28 1.60
C GLY A 194 2.44 -11.03 2.18
N TRP A 195 1.68 -10.26 1.40
CA TRP A 195 0.97 -9.10 1.96
C TRP A 195 -0.18 -9.53 2.87
N ASN A 196 -0.32 -8.90 4.05
CA ASN A 196 -1.37 -9.22 5.02
C ASN A 196 -2.24 -7.99 5.39
N ALA A 197 -3.23 -8.20 6.23
CA ALA A 197 -4.15 -7.16 6.69
C ALA A 197 -3.46 -6.01 7.46
N PHE A 198 -2.42 -6.32 8.23
CA PHE A 198 -1.66 -5.33 8.99
C PHE A 198 -0.84 -4.40 8.11
N LEU A 199 -0.24 -4.93 7.03
CA LEU A 199 0.41 -4.12 6.00
C LEU A 199 -0.60 -3.23 5.26
N SER A 200 -1.79 -3.76 4.92
CA SER A 200 -2.88 -2.98 4.33
C SER A 200 -3.32 -1.81 5.21
N ALA A 201 -3.58 -2.06 6.50
CA ALA A 201 -3.98 -1.03 7.44
C ALA A 201 -2.89 0.04 7.60
N SER A 202 -1.62 -0.39 7.63
CA SER A 202 -0.48 0.49 7.85
C SER A 202 -0.16 1.39 6.66
N LYS A 203 -0.22 0.84 5.44
CA LYS A 203 -0.07 1.62 4.20
C LYS A 203 -1.10 2.74 4.09
N ASN A 204 -2.35 2.48 4.52
CA ASN A 204 -3.45 3.45 4.43
C ASN A 204 -3.63 4.29 5.71
N GLY A 205 -2.78 4.14 6.73
CA GLY A 205 -2.78 4.99 7.92
C GLY A 205 -3.90 4.70 8.92
N HIS A 206 -4.57 3.54 8.80
CA HIS A 206 -5.70 3.15 9.64
C HIS A 206 -5.24 2.75 11.05
N THR A 207 -4.82 3.75 11.84
CA THR A 207 -4.15 3.56 13.14
C THR A 207 -5.00 2.77 14.14
N GLN A 208 -6.32 2.95 14.15
CA GLN A 208 -7.21 2.20 15.05
C GLN A 208 -7.30 0.73 14.67
N ILE A 209 -7.29 0.42 13.36
CA ILE A 209 -7.27 -0.95 12.87
C ILE A 209 -5.93 -1.61 13.17
N ALA A 210 -4.82 -0.91 12.94
CA ALA A 210 -3.50 -1.40 13.33
C ALA A 210 -3.46 -1.73 14.84
N LYS A 211 -4.00 -0.84 15.69
CA LYS A 211 -4.11 -1.07 17.14
C LYS A 211 -4.99 -2.29 17.48
N LEU A 212 -6.08 -2.51 16.75
CA LEU A 212 -6.92 -3.69 16.92
C LEU A 212 -6.16 -4.97 16.55
N LEU A 213 -5.46 -4.99 15.41
CA LEU A 213 -4.68 -6.14 14.96
C LEU A 213 -3.52 -6.49 15.90
N LEU A 214 -2.89 -5.49 16.51
CA LEU A 214 -1.86 -5.71 17.55
C LEU A 214 -2.44 -6.40 18.79
N LYS A 215 -3.68 -6.08 19.19
CA LYS A 215 -4.36 -6.77 20.29
C LYS A 215 -4.65 -8.24 19.95
N GLU A 216 -4.91 -8.54 18.69
CA GLU A 216 -5.04 -9.90 18.15
C GLU A 216 -3.70 -10.61 17.94
N LYS A 217 -2.61 -10.08 18.52
CA LYS A 217 -1.26 -10.66 18.51
C LYS A 217 -0.66 -10.84 17.11
N VAL A 218 -1.08 -10.04 16.13
CA VAL A 218 -0.40 -9.97 14.84
C VAL A 218 1.04 -9.49 15.05
N ASN A 219 2.01 -10.18 14.45
CA ASN A 219 3.42 -9.82 14.58
C ASN A 219 3.71 -8.44 13.95
N PRO A 220 4.10 -7.42 14.74
CA PRO A 220 4.35 -6.08 14.21
C PRO A 220 5.62 -6.00 13.33
N ASN A 221 6.54 -6.96 13.47
CA ASN A 221 7.79 -7.05 12.70
C ASN A 221 7.66 -7.92 11.43
N TYR A 222 6.45 -8.36 11.09
CA TYR A 222 6.23 -9.16 9.89
C TYR A 222 6.68 -8.41 8.63
N GLN A 223 7.43 -9.10 7.76
CA GLN A 223 7.84 -8.62 6.44
C GLN A 223 7.17 -9.45 5.34
N ASP A 224 6.67 -8.79 4.30
CA ASP A 224 6.22 -9.48 3.10
C ASP A 224 7.41 -10.07 2.30
N LYS A 225 7.11 -10.70 1.15
CA LYS A 225 8.16 -11.30 0.34
C LYS A 225 9.18 -10.29 -0.17
N ASP A 226 8.88 -8.99 -0.23
CA ASP A 226 9.81 -7.95 -0.69
C ASP A 226 10.52 -7.22 0.46
N GLY A 227 10.30 -7.67 1.70
CA GLY A 227 10.91 -7.12 2.89
C GLY A 227 10.17 -5.92 3.46
N TRP A 228 8.95 -5.62 3.00
CA TRP A 228 8.16 -4.51 3.54
C TRP A 228 7.47 -4.90 4.84
N ASN A 229 7.66 -4.08 5.87
CA ASN A 229 6.90 -4.19 7.11
C ASN A 229 5.93 -3.01 7.30
N ALA A 230 5.06 -3.12 8.30
CA ALA A 230 4.06 -2.10 8.62
C ALA A 230 4.69 -0.74 8.95
N PHE A 231 5.83 -0.76 9.64
CA PHE A 231 6.54 0.45 10.08
C PHE A 231 7.12 1.23 8.92
N MET A 232 7.76 0.56 7.96
CA MET A 232 8.24 1.14 6.70
C MET A 232 7.10 1.78 5.92
N LEU A 233 5.96 1.08 5.78
CA LEU A 233 4.79 1.61 5.08
C LEU A 233 4.20 2.84 5.77
N ALA A 234 4.10 2.82 7.10
CA ALA A 234 3.65 3.97 7.88
C ALA A 234 4.60 5.18 7.72
N CYS A 235 5.90 4.93 7.73
CA CYS A 235 6.92 5.97 7.56
C CYS A 235 6.93 6.56 6.14
N GLN A 236 6.85 5.70 5.11
CA GLN A 236 6.84 6.11 3.71
C GLN A 236 5.61 6.97 3.35
N ASN A 237 4.47 6.72 3.99
CA ASN A 237 3.21 7.43 3.71
C ASN A 237 2.90 8.53 4.73
N GLY A 238 3.80 8.81 5.69
CA GLY A 238 3.68 9.95 6.60
C GLY A 238 2.64 9.77 7.71
N HIS A 239 2.32 8.54 8.09
CA HIS A 239 1.29 8.26 9.09
C HIS A 239 1.82 8.42 10.52
N THR A 240 2.13 9.65 10.93
CA THR A 240 2.80 9.99 12.22
C THR A 240 2.23 9.25 13.43
N LYS A 241 0.89 9.25 13.61
CA LYS A 241 0.25 8.57 14.75
C LYS A 241 0.47 7.06 14.76
N LEU A 242 0.55 6.44 13.59
CA LEU A 242 0.84 5.02 13.46
C LEU A 242 2.33 4.74 13.71
N VAL A 243 3.22 5.61 13.23
CA VAL A 243 4.66 5.52 13.52
C VAL A 243 4.90 5.57 15.02
N GLU A 244 4.28 6.51 15.74
CA GLU A 244 4.38 6.60 17.21
C GLU A 244 3.83 5.34 17.91
N LEU A 245 2.73 4.76 17.41
CA LEU A 245 2.17 3.53 17.95
C LEU A 245 3.18 2.38 17.78
N LEU A 246 3.72 2.20 16.59
CA LEU A 246 4.64 1.10 16.27
C LEU A 246 5.99 1.22 16.99
N LEU A 247 6.50 2.44 17.20
CA LEU A 247 7.68 2.66 18.04
C LEU A 247 7.45 2.23 19.49
N LYS A 248 6.24 2.42 20.04
CA LYS A 248 5.89 1.96 21.39
C LYS A 248 5.83 0.43 21.49
N GLU A 249 5.47 -0.25 20.40
CA GLU A 249 5.49 -1.72 20.29
C GLU A 249 6.89 -2.30 20.04
N GLN A 250 7.95 -1.48 20.16
CA GLN A 250 9.35 -1.90 20.01
C GLN A 250 9.66 -2.58 18.67
N VAL A 251 9.04 -2.10 17.59
CA VAL A 251 9.40 -2.52 16.23
C VAL A 251 10.85 -2.13 15.93
N ASP A 252 11.63 -3.05 15.35
CA ASP A 252 13.00 -2.76 14.95
C ASP A 252 13.02 -1.80 13.75
N PRO A 253 13.48 -0.55 13.91
CA PRO A 253 13.46 0.44 12.84
C PRO A 253 14.59 0.24 11.82
N ASN A 254 15.57 -0.63 12.11
CA ASN A 254 16.73 -0.86 11.25
C ASN A 254 16.53 -1.97 10.22
N VAL A 255 15.40 -2.67 10.27
CA VAL A 255 15.01 -3.65 9.24
C VAL A 255 15.02 -2.97 7.87
N GLN A 256 15.45 -3.71 6.85
CA GLN A 256 15.58 -3.23 5.48
C GLN A 256 14.70 -4.05 4.52
N THR A 257 14.20 -3.40 3.48
CA THR A 257 13.58 -4.07 2.34
C THR A 257 14.61 -4.89 1.56
N LYS A 258 14.16 -5.67 0.58
CA LYS A 258 15.09 -6.34 -0.36
C LYS A 258 16.00 -5.37 -1.10
N ASP A 259 15.66 -4.10 -1.24
CA ASP A 259 16.52 -3.09 -1.89
C ASP A 259 17.50 -2.42 -0.91
N GLY A 260 17.47 -2.79 0.37
CA GLY A 260 18.29 -2.19 1.42
C GLY A 260 17.69 -0.91 2.01
N GLU A 261 16.43 -0.58 1.70
CA GLU A 261 15.81 0.64 2.22
C GLU A 261 15.25 0.39 3.63
N ASN A 262 15.59 1.25 4.59
CA ASN A 262 14.98 1.24 5.93
C ASN A 262 13.87 2.30 6.05
N ALA A 263 13.16 2.31 7.20
CA ALA A 263 12.05 3.23 7.43
C ALA A 263 12.45 4.71 7.33
N LEU A 264 13.66 5.07 7.75
CA LEU A 264 14.18 6.44 7.69
C LEU A 264 14.44 6.89 6.25
N MET A 265 15.06 6.04 5.42
CA MET A 265 15.25 6.30 3.99
C MET A 265 13.92 6.54 3.28
N LEU A 266 12.92 5.71 3.58
CA LEU A 266 11.59 5.80 2.98
C LEU A 266 10.84 7.09 3.40
N ALA A 267 10.91 7.47 4.68
CA ALA A 267 10.36 8.74 5.16
C ALA A 267 11.07 9.95 4.51
N CYS A 268 12.39 9.86 4.35
CA CYS A 268 13.20 10.88 3.69
C CYS A 268 12.89 10.99 2.21
N GLN A 269 12.66 9.87 1.52
CA GLN A 269 12.27 9.85 0.10
C GLN A 269 10.94 10.58 -0.14
N SER A 270 9.97 10.39 0.74
CA SER A 270 8.64 11.01 0.66
C SER A 270 8.57 12.42 1.25
N GLY A 271 9.62 12.89 1.92
CA GLY A 271 9.68 14.26 2.48
C GLY A 271 8.92 14.46 3.78
N HIS A 272 8.64 13.39 4.54
CA HIS A 272 7.85 13.47 5.78
C HIS A 272 8.70 13.89 6.98
N SER A 273 8.97 15.19 7.10
CA SER A 273 9.85 15.78 8.14
C SER A 273 9.47 15.43 9.58
N GLU A 274 8.17 15.38 9.91
CA GLU A 274 7.70 15.00 11.25
C GLU A 274 8.06 13.55 11.59
N VAL A 275 7.84 12.62 10.65
CA VAL A 275 8.23 11.21 10.78
C VAL A 275 9.75 11.09 10.91
N VAL A 276 10.51 11.80 10.07
CA VAL A 276 11.98 11.82 10.16
C VAL A 276 12.45 12.28 11.54
N ALA A 277 11.87 13.35 12.07
CA ALA A 277 12.18 13.84 13.42
C ALA A 277 11.86 12.80 14.50
N LEU A 278 10.74 12.08 14.39
CA LEU A 278 10.41 10.99 15.31
C LEU A 278 11.42 9.84 15.25
N LEU A 279 11.79 9.41 14.04
CA LEU A 279 12.76 8.32 13.85
C LEU A 279 14.14 8.66 14.41
N LEU A 280 14.63 9.88 14.16
CA LEU A 280 15.92 10.31 14.68
C LEU A 280 15.91 10.45 16.20
N LYS A 281 14.81 10.91 16.80
CA LYS A 281 14.62 10.90 18.27
C LYS A 281 14.61 9.48 18.85
N ALA A 282 14.14 8.50 18.08
CA ALA A 282 14.20 7.08 18.42
C ALA A 282 15.59 6.44 18.15
N GLN A 283 16.62 7.25 17.88
CA GLN A 283 18.01 6.84 17.68
C GLN A 283 18.21 5.86 16.50
N VAL A 284 17.38 5.95 15.46
CA VAL A 284 17.60 5.23 14.20
C VAL A 284 18.88 5.74 13.55
N ASN A 285 19.77 4.84 13.15
CA ASN A 285 21.04 5.21 12.53
C ASN A 285 20.82 5.84 11.14
N PRO A 286 21.14 7.13 10.94
CA PRO A 286 20.92 7.82 9.66
C PRO A 286 21.93 7.45 8.56
N ASN A 287 23.00 6.74 8.92
CA ASN A 287 24.15 6.47 8.05
C ASN A 287 24.10 5.07 7.39
N ILE A 288 23.04 4.30 7.63
CA ILE A 288 22.80 3.03 6.91
C ILE A 288 22.69 3.33 5.41
N GLN A 289 23.19 2.41 4.58
CA GLN A 289 23.16 2.52 3.12
C GLN A 289 22.25 1.46 2.51
N ASP A 290 21.50 1.84 1.47
CA ASP A 290 20.77 0.91 0.60
C ASP A 290 21.74 0.11 -0.29
N LYS A 291 21.21 -0.80 -1.12
CA LYS A 291 22.05 -1.60 -2.05
C LYS A 291 22.81 -0.77 -3.09
N LYS A 292 22.42 0.48 -3.32
CA LYS A 292 23.09 1.43 -4.23
C LYS A 292 24.07 2.34 -3.49
N GLY A 293 24.23 2.17 -2.18
CA GLY A 293 25.09 3.00 -1.33
C GLY A 293 24.42 4.31 -0.89
N HIS A 294 23.13 4.51 -1.11
CA HIS A 294 22.47 5.75 -0.71
C HIS A 294 22.13 5.73 0.79
N THR A 295 22.47 6.81 1.50
CA THR A 295 21.97 7.08 2.85
C THR A 295 20.67 7.87 2.79
N ALA A 296 19.98 7.98 3.93
CA ALA A 296 18.79 8.83 4.06
C ALA A 296 19.05 10.29 3.64
N LEU A 297 20.25 10.81 3.94
CA LEU A 297 20.67 12.17 3.56
C LEU A 297 20.89 12.33 2.06
N ILE A 298 21.51 11.34 1.40
CA ILE A 298 21.66 11.34 -0.07
C ILE A 298 20.29 11.34 -0.74
N ILE A 299 19.37 10.50 -0.25
CA ILE A 299 18.00 10.39 -0.80
C ILE A 299 17.24 11.72 -0.62
N ALA A 300 17.21 12.29 0.59
CA ALA A 300 16.52 13.55 0.86
C ALA A 300 17.06 14.71 0.00
N SER A 301 18.38 14.76 -0.16
CA SER A 301 19.07 15.76 -0.97
C SER A 301 18.72 15.64 -2.46
N ALA A 302 18.71 14.42 -2.99
CA ALA A 302 18.32 14.12 -4.37
C ALA A 302 16.83 14.31 -4.66
N LYS A 303 15.97 14.31 -3.64
CA LYS A 303 14.54 14.56 -3.78
C LYS A 303 14.14 16.02 -3.54
N GLY A 304 15.09 16.88 -3.16
CA GLY A 304 14.82 18.30 -2.95
C GLY A 304 14.14 18.63 -1.62
N HIS A 305 14.14 17.73 -0.64
CA HIS A 305 13.44 17.92 0.63
C HIS A 305 14.28 18.70 1.64
N TYR A 306 14.35 20.03 1.46
CA TYR A 306 15.21 20.92 2.26
C TYR A 306 15.06 20.75 3.78
N GLU A 307 13.83 20.75 4.30
CA GLU A 307 13.59 20.60 5.76
C GLU A 307 14.05 19.25 6.30
N VAL A 308 13.92 18.18 5.50
CA VAL A 308 14.42 16.85 5.88
C VAL A 308 15.95 16.83 5.89
N VAL A 309 16.59 17.42 4.87
CA VAL A 309 18.05 17.56 4.81
C VAL A 309 18.55 18.32 6.04
N LYS A 310 17.93 19.46 6.37
CA LYS A 310 18.27 20.25 7.54
C LYS A 310 18.17 19.43 8.83
N LEU A 311 17.05 18.73 9.06
CA LEU A 311 16.86 17.88 10.24
C LEU A 311 17.91 16.77 10.36
N LEU A 312 18.25 16.10 9.25
CA LEU A 312 19.25 15.03 9.25
C LEU A 312 20.64 15.55 9.64
N ILE A 313 21.03 16.71 9.13
CA ILE A 313 22.32 17.33 9.42
C ILE A 313 22.39 17.81 10.89
N GLU A 314 21.33 18.47 11.38
CA GLU A 314 21.22 18.90 12.79
C GLU A 314 21.33 17.72 13.77
N LEU A 315 20.91 16.53 13.34
CA LEU A 315 20.98 15.28 14.11
C LEU A 315 22.17 14.40 13.70
N LYS A 316 23.23 15.02 13.18
CA LYS A 316 24.56 14.44 12.92
C LYS A 316 24.59 13.27 11.93
N ALA A 317 23.72 13.26 10.92
CA ALA A 317 23.91 12.40 9.76
C ALA A 317 25.20 12.79 9.02
N ASP A 318 26.00 11.80 8.62
CA ASP A 318 27.30 12.05 8.00
C ASP A 318 27.13 12.49 6.53
N PRO A 319 27.45 13.75 6.17
CA PRO A 319 27.30 14.27 4.81
C PRO A 319 28.39 13.77 3.84
N THR A 320 29.43 13.10 4.34
CA THR A 320 30.61 12.69 3.56
C THR A 320 30.47 11.28 2.96
N ILE A 321 29.51 10.49 3.43
CA ILE A 321 29.25 9.13 2.92
C ILE A 321 28.93 9.19 1.43
N LYS A 322 29.52 8.27 0.67
CA LYS A 322 29.39 8.17 -0.78
C LYS A 322 28.52 6.97 -1.18
N SER A 323 27.70 7.17 -2.19
CA SER A 323 27.04 6.07 -2.90
C SER A 323 28.02 5.19 -3.66
N ASN A 324 27.55 4.06 -4.19
CA ASN A 324 28.37 3.17 -5.03
C ASN A 324 28.87 3.85 -6.31
N LYS A 325 28.26 4.99 -6.70
CA LYS A 325 28.71 5.84 -7.82
C LYS A 325 29.70 6.93 -7.38
N GLY A 326 30.10 6.97 -6.11
CA GLY A 326 31.00 7.97 -5.55
C GLY A 326 30.34 9.32 -5.22
N HIS A 327 29.01 9.42 -5.28
CA HIS A 327 28.30 10.68 -5.02
C HIS A 327 27.95 10.84 -3.54
N THR A 328 28.24 12.02 -2.97
CA THR A 328 27.79 12.44 -1.64
C THR A 328 26.41 13.11 -1.72
N ALA A 329 25.82 13.44 -0.56
CA ALA A 329 24.57 14.20 -0.52
C ALA A 329 24.70 15.54 -1.26
N LEU A 330 25.81 16.28 -1.04
CA LEU A 330 26.07 17.55 -1.73
C LEU A 330 26.10 17.39 -3.26
N LYS A 331 26.71 16.31 -3.77
CA LYS A 331 26.77 16.07 -5.21
C LYS A 331 25.42 15.74 -5.82
N CYS A 332 24.53 15.14 -5.04
CA CYS A 332 23.18 14.76 -5.44
C CYS A 332 22.14 15.85 -5.15
N ALA A 333 22.50 17.02 -4.63
CA ALA A 333 21.56 18.06 -4.26
C ALA A 333 20.70 18.52 -5.44
N GLU A 334 19.38 18.41 -5.29
CA GLU A 334 18.41 18.77 -6.34
C GLU A 334 18.36 20.28 -6.59
N ASN A 335 18.61 21.10 -5.56
CA ASN A 335 18.54 22.56 -5.66
C ASN A 335 19.71 23.27 -4.96
N ILE A 336 19.84 24.57 -5.27
CA ILE A 336 20.94 25.39 -4.77
C ILE A 336 20.87 25.62 -3.26
N GLU A 337 19.67 25.70 -2.68
CA GLU A 337 19.48 25.92 -1.25
C GLU A 337 20.02 24.74 -0.43
N ILE A 338 19.72 23.51 -0.84
CA ILE A 338 20.28 22.28 -0.25
C ILE A 338 21.79 22.23 -0.45
N SER A 339 22.28 22.62 -1.63
CA SER A 339 23.71 22.66 -1.92
C SER A 339 24.44 23.63 -0.99
N LEU A 340 23.88 24.81 -0.77
CA LEU A 340 24.42 25.83 0.13
C LEU A 340 24.40 25.35 1.58
N LEU A 341 23.29 24.76 2.03
CA LEU A 341 23.15 24.21 3.38
C LEU A 341 24.18 23.11 3.68
N LEU A 342 24.33 22.14 2.76
CA LEU A 342 25.32 21.08 2.92
C LEU A 342 26.76 21.61 2.84
N SER A 343 27.00 22.60 1.97
CA SER A 343 28.32 23.23 1.84
C SER A 343 28.71 24.04 3.07
N SER A 344 27.77 24.76 3.69
CA SER A 344 28.04 25.51 4.92
C SER A 344 28.33 24.56 6.07
N TYR A 345 27.52 23.52 6.24
CA TYR A 345 27.74 22.53 7.28
C TYR A 345 29.06 21.77 7.13
N LEU A 346 29.42 21.37 5.90
CA LEU A 346 30.70 20.70 5.66
C LEU A 346 31.89 21.59 6.02
N LYS A 347 31.83 22.90 5.79
CA LYS A 347 32.90 23.83 6.19
C LYS A 347 33.09 23.82 7.72
N GLU A 348 31.99 23.90 8.47
CA GLU A 348 32.00 23.84 9.94
C GLU A 348 32.52 22.48 10.44
N TYR A 349 32.03 21.38 9.84
CA TYR A 349 32.44 20.01 10.16
C TYR A 349 33.96 19.79 10.02
N TYR A 350 34.58 20.32 8.95
CA TYR A 350 36.03 20.20 8.75
C TYR A 350 36.84 21.11 9.66
N THR A 351 36.32 22.28 10.04
CA THR A 351 37.00 23.15 11.02
C THR A 351 37.01 22.53 12.41
N GLU A 352 35.91 21.92 12.85
CA GLU A 352 35.85 21.24 14.15
C GLU A 352 36.83 20.05 14.23
N GLN A 353 36.94 19.23 13.17
CA GLN A 353 37.90 18.12 13.16
C GLN A 353 39.37 18.57 13.12
N GLN A 354 39.68 19.72 12.52
CA GLN A 354 41.03 20.29 12.55
C GLN A 354 41.39 20.81 13.94
N ASP A 355 40.45 21.45 14.65
CA ASP A 355 40.65 21.92 16.02
C ASP A 355 40.76 20.76 17.02
N ASP A 356 39.96 19.71 16.86
CA ASP A 356 40.08 18.47 17.65
C ASP A 356 41.42 17.78 17.41
N ALA A 357 41.88 17.66 16.16
CA ALA A 357 43.20 17.12 15.85
C ALA A 357 44.33 17.99 16.45
N ALA A 358 44.22 19.32 16.36
CA ALA A 358 45.21 20.24 16.92
C ALA A 358 45.27 20.20 18.46
N SER A 359 44.13 20.02 19.13
CA SER A 359 44.07 19.90 20.60
C SER A 359 44.69 18.60 21.11
N VAL A 360 44.53 17.49 20.38
CA VAL A 360 45.17 16.19 20.68
C VAL A 360 46.70 16.25 20.43
N PHE A 361 47.15 16.98 19.41
CA PHE A 361 48.58 17.27 19.19
C PHE A 361 49.18 18.19 20.28
N SER A 362 48.41 19.14 20.82
CA SER A 362 48.85 20.01 21.91
C SER A 362 49.09 19.23 23.21
N LEU A 363 48.19 18.30 23.57
CA LEU A 363 48.30 17.45 24.76
C LEU A 363 49.47 16.44 24.71
N THR A 364 49.92 16.05 23.52
CA THR A 364 51.07 15.13 23.35
C THR A 364 52.43 15.85 23.31
N SER A 365 52.46 17.18 23.15
CA SER A 365 53.70 17.99 23.17
C SER A 365 54.11 18.50 24.57
N GLY A 366 53.26 18.29 25.60
CA GLY A 366 53.42 18.86 26.95
C GLY A 366 54.33 18.10 27.93
N TYR A 367 54.92 16.97 27.56
CA TYR A 367 55.78 16.19 28.46
C TYR A 367 57.14 15.87 27.82
N TYR A 368 58.02 16.85 27.63
CA TYR A 368 59.48 16.64 27.65
C TYR A 368 60.21 18.00 27.73
N THR A 369 60.48 18.47 28.95
CA THR A 369 61.61 19.36 29.21
C THR A 369 62.32 18.92 30.51
N ALA A 370 63.63 18.83 30.38
CA ALA A 370 64.56 18.12 31.23
C ALA A 370 64.88 18.84 32.56
N ALA A 371 65.22 18.05 33.58
CA ALA A 371 66.09 18.48 34.66
C ALA A 371 67.51 17.96 34.38
N SER A 372 68.46 18.88 34.36
CA SER A 372 69.90 18.70 34.26
C SER A 372 70.47 17.99 35.48
N ASP A 373 71.44 17.09 35.28
CA ASP A 373 72.71 17.18 35.99
C ASP A 373 73.82 16.33 35.35
N ASN A 374 75.02 16.87 35.47
CA ASN A 374 76.23 16.61 34.71
C ASN A 374 77.15 15.68 35.51
N THR A 375 77.79 14.67 34.89
CA THR A 375 79.26 14.40 34.92
C THR A 375 79.65 12.97 34.50
N SER A 376 80.47 12.94 33.44
CA SER A 376 81.74 12.19 33.34
C SER A 376 81.82 10.67 33.04
N ILE A 377 82.29 10.42 31.80
CA ILE A 377 83.46 9.59 31.42
C ILE A 377 83.22 8.13 30.93
N ARG A 378 83.60 7.94 29.65
CA ARG A 378 84.34 6.83 28.97
C ARG A 378 83.61 5.88 27.99
N SER A 379 84.20 5.90 26.78
CA SER A 379 84.50 4.83 25.80
C SER A 379 83.40 4.23 24.91
N ALA A 380 83.54 4.49 23.60
CA ALA A 380 83.08 3.72 22.44
C ALA A 380 83.87 2.37 22.32
N PRO A 381 83.68 1.47 21.30
CA PRO A 381 82.94 1.64 20.03
C PRO A 381 82.19 0.41 19.42
N SER A 382 81.58 0.66 18.25
CA SER A 382 81.55 -0.16 16.99
C SER A 382 80.78 -1.49 16.87
N ASN A 383 79.82 -1.54 15.94
CA ASN A 383 79.81 -2.33 14.67
C ASN A 383 78.38 -2.29 14.07
N LEU A 384 78.09 -1.71 12.89
CA LEU A 384 78.31 -2.18 11.50
C LEU A 384 77.75 -3.58 11.20
N SER A 385 76.62 -3.62 10.47
CA SER A 385 76.51 -4.30 9.16
C SER A 385 75.13 -4.05 8.53
N LEU A 386 75.15 -3.37 7.38
CA LEU A 386 74.17 -3.54 6.29
C LEU A 386 74.29 -4.97 5.76
N ASP A 387 73.19 -5.56 5.27
CA ASP A 387 73.21 -6.19 3.95
C ASP A 387 71.80 -6.34 3.34
N LEU A 388 71.80 -6.10 2.02
CA LEU A 388 70.72 -6.16 1.04
C LEU A 388 70.42 -7.59 0.57
N LEU A 389 69.23 -7.78 -0.04
CA LEU A 389 68.87 -8.55 -1.27
C LEU A 389 67.39 -8.98 -1.13
N ILE A 390 66.41 -8.37 -1.83
CA ILE A 390 66.04 -8.42 -3.27
C ILE A 390 65.80 -9.85 -3.80
N ASP A 391 64.68 -9.96 -4.53
CA ASP A 391 64.27 -10.96 -5.55
C ASP A 391 63.26 -12.03 -5.08
N TYR A 392 62.23 -12.41 -5.83
CA TYR A 392 61.52 -11.90 -7.03
C TYR A 392 60.34 -12.89 -7.23
N SER A 393 59.33 -12.49 -8.02
CA SER A 393 58.44 -13.36 -8.84
C SER A 393 57.47 -14.33 -8.12
N SER A 394 56.35 -14.78 -8.68
CA SER A 394 55.44 -14.40 -9.78
C SER A 394 54.31 -15.47 -9.75
N ASP A 395 53.34 -15.30 -10.65
CA ASP A 395 52.37 -16.31 -11.14
C ASP A 395 50.99 -16.27 -10.42
N ALA A 396 49.92 -15.70 -10.99
CA ALA A 396 49.23 -15.92 -12.28
C ALA A 396 48.21 -17.08 -12.22
N GLU A 397 46.95 -16.68 -12.50
CA GLU A 397 45.89 -17.38 -13.24
C GLU A 397 45.41 -18.78 -12.79
N SER A 398 44.09 -18.92 -12.57
CA SER A 398 43.18 -19.41 -13.61
C SER A 398 41.76 -19.69 -13.07
N ASP A 399 40.80 -19.44 -13.95
CA ASP A 399 39.36 -19.66 -13.82
C ASP A 399 38.96 -21.12 -13.59
N ALA A 400 37.87 -21.32 -12.83
CA ALA A 400 36.81 -22.30 -13.08
C ALA A 400 35.51 -21.88 -12.35
#